data_AF-A0A0P1AY49-F1
#
_entry.id   AF-A0A0P1AY49-F1
#
_cell.length_a   1.000
_cell.length_b   1.000
_cell.length_c   1.000
_cell.angle_alpha   90.00
_cell.angle_beta   90.00
_cell.angle_gamma   90.00
#
_symmetry.space_group_name_H-M   'P 1'
#
loop_
_entity.id
_entity.type
_entity.pdbx_description
1 polymer ?
#
loop_
_entity_poly.entity_id
_entity_poly.type
_entity_poly.pdbx_seq_one_letter_code
_entity_poly.pdbx_strand_id
1 'polypeptide(L)'
;MSTQSLANAAYMTYFLAVKAVPVVAVGSSVVFALSPWPTVAIIRRERNTLQFPFAPFFFYFVQNIVNSLYGWTASNAVVGGCSLLGVILGLYYVLVFYKYTRDRTQVTRMLSTAMLVILLLLHQVVTRPSGETQLLIGIPANILSVFTAASPLLQLKGILRRKDASGIPFGMSVMNVVGGSIWFSYGVLLGDPLIICPNLFALTMGIIQVSLVVRYPGAKKGKNMAELKAKSSPPPTKVTKQKSDDMMEAKDFVISNVQHGEIEVEVFVAGDGVNYPKLGQTVVVHYTGYLQDGKKFDSSRDRNKPLKFKLGAEQVIPGLDEGVERVSRVGPT
;
A
#
# COMPACT_ATOMS: atom_id res chain seq x y z
N MET A 1 44.63 -26.34 -6.89
CA MET A 1 44.80 -24.87 -6.90
C MET A 1 45.78 -24.49 -5.80
N SER A 2 46.78 -23.66 -6.08
CA SER A 2 47.67 -23.13 -5.04
C SER A 2 46.92 -22.09 -4.19
N THR A 3 47.34 -21.90 -2.94
CA THR A 3 46.81 -20.85 -2.04
C THR A 3 46.87 -19.46 -2.70
N GLN A 4 47.93 -19.18 -3.46
CA GLN A 4 48.09 -17.96 -4.24
C GLN A 4 47.03 -17.82 -5.35
N SER A 5 46.71 -18.90 -6.06
CA SER A 5 45.67 -18.87 -7.11
C SER A 5 44.28 -18.58 -6.56
N LEU A 6 43.98 -19.07 -5.36
CA LEU A 6 42.72 -18.78 -4.65
C LEU A 6 42.66 -17.32 -4.19
N ALA A 7 43.76 -16.79 -3.65
CA ALA A 7 43.86 -15.40 -3.25
C ALA A 7 43.72 -14.43 -4.43
N ASN A 8 44.36 -14.73 -5.56
CA ASN A 8 44.25 -13.93 -6.79
C ASN A 8 42.81 -13.95 -7.34
N ALA A 9 42.14 -15.11 -7.31
CA ALA A 9 40.74 -15.22 -7.74
C ALA A 9 39.79 -14.44 -6.82
N ALA A 10 39.98 -14.50 -5.51
CA ALA A 10 39.21 -13.72 -4.54
C ALA A 10 39.40 -12.21 -4.74
N TYR A 11 40.64 -11.76 -4.93
CA TYR A 11 40.95 -10.36 -5.22
C TYR A 11 40.28 -9.88 -6.51
N MET A 12 40.38 -10.66 -7.59
CA MET A 12 39.75 -10.31 -8.86
C MET A 12 38.23 -10.22 -8.74
N THR A 13 37.63 -11.15 -7.99
CA THR A 13 36.18 -11.17 -7.75
C THR A 13 35.74 -9.94 -6.96
N TYR A 14 36.46 -9.61 -5.89
CA TYR A 14 36.20 -8.41 -5.09
C TYR A 14 36.37 -7.13 -5.93
N PHE A 15 37.45 -7.03 -6.71
CA PHE A 15 37.71 -5.90 -7.60
C PHE A 15 36.57 -5.69 -8.60
N LEU A 16 36.10 -6.75 -9.26
CA LEU A 16 34.97 -6.70 -10.19
C LEU A 16 33.69 -6.30 -9.47
N ALA A 17 33.42 -6.85 -8.27
CA ALA A 17 32.23 -6.52 -7.48
C ALA A 17 32.18 -5.04 -7.11
N VAL A 18 33.30 -4.45 -6.65
CA VAL A 18 33.39 -3.02 -6.30
C VAL A 18 33.11 -2.10 -7.48
N LYS A 19 33.35 -2.55 -8.73
CA LYS A 19 33.04 -1.77 -9.94
C LYS A 19 31.63 -2.02 -10.46
N ALA A 20 31.15 -3.26 -10.44
CA ALA A 20 29.88 -3.65 -11.03
C ALA A 20 28.67 -3.32 -10.15
N VAL A 21 28.75 -3.62 -8.84
CA VAL A 21 27.61 -3.46 -7.91
C VAL A 21 27.09 -2.03 -7.85
N PRO A 22 27.92 -0.97 -7.77
CA PRO A 22 27.43 0.40 -7.78
C PRO A 22 26.64 0.75 -9.05
N VAL A 23 27.10 0.30 -10.21
CA VAL A 23 26.44 0.57 -11.50
C VAL A 23 25.07 -0.11 -11.54
N VAL A 24 25.00 -1.37 -11.09
CA VAL A 24 23.74 -2.11 -10.99
C VAL A 24 22.81 -1.48 -9.96
N ALA A 25 23.33 -0.99 -8.84
CA ALA A 25 22.57 -0.27 -7.82
C ALA A 25 21.91 1.00 -8.38
N VAL A 26 22.68 1.84 -9.10
CA VAL A 26 22.15 3.02 -9.77
C VAL A 26 21.06 2.64 -10.78
N GLY A 27 21.33 1.67 -11.65
CA GLY A 27 20.35 1.20 -12.64
C GLY A 27 19.05 0.71 -12.00
N SER A 28 19.15 -0.06 -10.91
CA SER A 28 17.98 -0.55 -10.17
C SER A 28 17.16 0.58 -9.56
N SER A 29 17.82 1.62 -9.03
CA SER A 29 17.14 2.79 -8.46
C SER A 29 16.41 3.61 -9.50
N VAL A 30 16.93 3.73 -10.72
CA VAL A 30 16.23 4.39 -11.83
C VAL A 30 14.93 3.65 -12.16
N VAL A 31 14.98 2.33 -12.29
CA VAL A 31 13.78 1.51 -12.56
C VAL A 31 12.75 1.65 -11.44
N PHE A 32 13.20 1.58 -10.18
CA PHE A 32 12.32 1.75 -9.03
C PHE A 32 11.68 3.15 -8.99
N ALA A 33 12.47 4.19 -9.30
CA ALA A 33 12.02 5.58 -9.33
C ALA A 33 10.93 5.83 -10.38
N LEU A 34 10.96 5.10 -11.49
CA LEU A 34 9.96 5.19 -12.55
C LEU A 34 8.72 4.33 -12.29
N SER A 35 8.74 3.43 -11.30
CA SER A 35 7.62 2.51 -11.03
C SER A 35 6.27 3.20 -10.74
N PRO A 36 6.19 4.39 -10.08
CA PRO A 36 4.91 5.06 -9.85
C PRO A 36 4.38 5.81 -11.09
N TRP A 37 5.18 5.94 -12.15
CA TRP A 37 4.84 6.72 -13.34
C TRP A 37 3.50 6.36 -13.98
N PRO A 38 3.14 5.07 -14.18
CA PRO A 38 1.85 4.69 -14.77
C PRO A 38 0.67 5.18 -13.91
N THR A 39 0.77 5.06 -12.59
CA THR A 39 -0.25 5.54 -11.65
C THR A 39 -0.41 7.06 -11.74
N VAL A 40 0.70 7.79 -11.77
CA VAL A 40 0.68 9.26 -11.88
C VAL A 40 0.13 9.71 -13.24
N ALA A 41 0.43 8.98 -14.32
CA ALA A 41 -0.14 9.23 -15.64
C ALA A 41 -1.67 9.05 -15.65
N ILE A 42 -2.19 8.02 -14.95
CA ILE A 42 -3.64 7.82 -14.75
C ILE A 42 -4.24 9.01 -13.99
N ILE A 43 -3.63 9.42 -12.87
CA ILE A 43 -4.13 10.57 -12.08
C ILE A 43 -4.21 11.85 -12.93
N ARG A 44 -3.20 12.11 -13.77
CA ARG A 44 -3.20 13.26 -14.69
C ARG A 44 -4.29 13.18 -15.74
N ARG A 45 -4.46 12.00 -16.35
CA ARG A 45 -5.47 11.74 -17.39
C ARG A 45 -6.88 11.92 -16.83
N GLU A 46 -7.15 11.33 -15.67
CA GLU A 46 -8.47 11.32 -15.03
C GLU A 46 -8.76 12.62 -14.24
N ARG A 47 -7.74 13.48 -14.04
CA ARG A 47 -7.80 14.70 -13.22
C ARG A 47 -8.37 14.46 -11.82
N ASN A 48 -8.12 13.28 -11.28
CA ASN A 48 -8.64 12.80 -10.01
C ASN A 48 -7.68 11.76 -9.45
N THR A 49 -7.47 11.75 -8.14
CA THR A 49 -6.60 10.77 -7.47
C THR A 49 -7.23 9.37 -7.36
N LEU A 50 -8.50 9.21 -7.75
CA LEU A 50 -9.26 7.97 -7.65
C LEU A 50 -9.19 7.42 -6.22
N GLN A 51 -8.96 6.12 -6.07
CA GLN A 51 -8.72 5.47 -4.78
C GLN A 51 -7.23 5.29 -4.47
N PHE A 52 -6.33 5.94 -5.22
CA PHE A 52 -4.90 5.81 -4.96
C PHE A 52 -4.54 6.55 -3.66
N PRO A 53 -3.85 5.89 -2.71
CA PRO A 53 -3.42 6.54 -1.48
C PRO A 53 -2.27 7.51 -1.76
N PHE A 54 -2.18 8.58 -0.97
CA PHE A 54 -1.07 9.55 -1.05
C PHE A 54 0.24 8.99 -0.45
N ALA A 55 0.11 8.16 0.59
CA ALA A 55 1.23 7.70 1.41
C ALA A 55 2.43 7.13 0.62
N PRO A 56 2.26 6.29 -0.42
CA PRO A 56 3.40 5.77 -1.19
C PRO A 56 4.23 6.87 -1.88
N PHE A 57 3.58 7.89 -2.45
CA PHE A 57 4.27 9.01 -3.10
C PHE A 57 5.01 9.88 -2.09
N PHE A 58 4.34 10.14 -0.95
CA PHE A 58 4.91 10.89 0.16
C PHE A 58 6.16 10.22 0.73
N PHE A 59 6.06 8.95 1.12
CA PHE A 59 7.18 8.23 1.73
C PHE A 59 8.33 8.04 0.75
N TYR A 60 8.04 7.78 -0.53
CA TYR A 60 9.07 7.75 -1.56
C TYR A 60 9.82 9.08 -1.65
N PHE A 61 9.10 10.21 -1.70
CA PHE A 61 9.71 11.53 -1.78
C PHE A 61 10.58 11.85 -0.54
N VAL A 62 10.04 11.67 0.67
CA VAL A 62 10.76 11.92 1.92
C VAL A 62 11.98 11.01 2.06
N GLN A 63 11.86 9.72 1.75
CA GLN A 63 12.96 8.77 1.82
C GLN A 63 14.13 9.19 0.92
N ASN A 64 13.85 9.67 -0.30
CA ASN A 64 14.90 10.10 -1.22
C ASN A 64 15.56 11.42 -0.77
N ILE A 65 14.86 12.31 -0.07
CA ILE A 65 15.49 13.49 0.54
C ILE A 65 16.47 13.05 1.63
N VAL A 66 16.02 12.20 2.55
CA VAL A 66 16.85 11.73 3.66
C VAL A 66 18.05 10.93 3.15
N ASN A 67 17.86 10.06 2.14
CA ASN A 67 18.97 9.32 1.52
C ASN A 67 19.94 10.23 0.75
N SER A 68 19.47 11.35 0.18
CA SER A 68 20.36 12.34 -0.44
C SER A 68 21.23 13.03 0.61
N LEU A 69 20.65 13.42 1.76
CA LEU A 69 21.40 13.95 2.90
C LEU A 69 22.40 12.93 3.45
N TYR A 70 22.01 11.66 3.52
CA TYR A 70 22.90 10.57 3.93
C TYR A 70 24.07 10.41 2.95
N GLY A 71 23.79 10.38 1.65
CA GLY A 71 24.83 10.30 0.62
C GLY A 71 25.83 11.45 0.70
N TRP A 72 25.36 12.64 1.05
CA TRP A 72 26.23 13.79 1.32
C TRP A 72 27.11 13.59 2.56
N THR A 73 26.52 13.25 3.71
CA THR A 73 27.28 13.09 4.96
C THR A 73 28.24 11.90 4.92
N ALA A 74 27.90 10.85 4.18
CA ALA A 74 28.74 9.67 3.95
C ALA A 74 29.75 9.83 2.82
N SER A 75 29.80 10.98 2.12
CA SER A 75 30.59 11.16 0.90
C SER A 75 30.36 10.05 -0.14
N ASN A 76 29.13 9.53 -0.19
CA ASN A 76 28.74 8.38 -0.99
C ASN A 76 27.95 8.85 -2.22
N ALA A 77 28.68 9.08 -3.32
CA ALA A 77 28.12 9.60 -4.56
C ALA A 77 27.05 8.69 -5.20
N VAL A 78 27.11 7.37 -4.96
CA VAL A 78 26.14 6.41 -5.51
C VAL A 78 24.78 6.60 -4.84
N VAL A 79 24.75 6.60 -3.51
CA VAL A 79 23.51 6.82 -2.73
C VAL A 79 22.99 8.23 -2.98
N GLY A 80 23.86 9.24 -2.91
CA GLY A 80 23.48 10.63 -3.14
C GLY A 80 22.92 10.85 -4.55
N GLY A 81 23.65 10.39 -5.57
CA GLY A 81 23.28 10.57 -6.98
C GLY A 81 21.96 9.92 -7.36
N CYS A 82 21.73 8.65 -6.98
CA CYS A 82 20.46 7.99 -7.27
C CYS A 82 19.28 8.59 -6.49
N SER A 83 19.54 9.06 -5.27
CA SER A 83 18.51 9.66 -4.42
C SER A 83 18.06 11.02 -4.94
N LEU A 84 18.96 11.84 -5.51
CA LEU A 84 18.59 13.13 -6.11
C LEU A 84 17.61 12.97 -7.27
N LEU A 85 17.79 11.95 -8.12
CA LEU A 85 16.82 11.62 -9.16
C LEU A 85 15.45 11.27 -8.55
N GLY A 86 15.46 10.50 -7.46
CA GLY A 86 14.24 10.14 -6.72
C GLY A 86 13.58 11.34 -6.05
N VAL A 87 14.33 12.35 -5.60
CA VAL A 87 13.78 13.62 -5.10
C VAL A 87 13.05 14.36 -6.22
N ILE A 88 13.66 14.48 -7.39
CA ILE A 88 13.07 15.19 -8.54
C ILE A 88 11.77 14.51 -8.99
N LEU A 89 11.81 13.19 -9.20
CA LEU A 89 10.62 12.42 -9.59
C LEU A 89 9.56 12.38 -8.47
N GLY A 90 9.99 12.21 -7.22
CA GLY A 90 9.11 12.21 -6.05
C GLY A 90 8.38 13.54 -5.89
N LEU A 91 9.08 14.67 -6.09
CA LEU A 91 8.47 16.00 -6.08
C LEU A 91 7.41 16.11 -7.17
N TYR A 92 7.73 15.67 -8.39
CA TYR A 92 6.77 15.63 -9.49
C TYR A 92 5.51 14.80 -9.14
N TYR A 93 5.68 13.61 -8.56
CA TYR A 93 4.57 12.75 -8.15
C TYR A 93 3.69 13.40 -7.08
N VAL A 94 4.31 13.99 -6.05
CA VAL A 94 3.61 14.71 -4.97
C VAL A 94 2.83 15.90 -5.53
N LEU A 95 3.44 16.71 -6.40
CA LEU A 95 2.78 17.88 -6.99
C LEU A 95 1.57 17.50 -7.85
N VAL A 96 1.70 16.46 -8.67
CA VAL A 96 0.58 15.94 -9.46
C VAL A 96 -0.54 15.45 -8.54
N PHE A 97 -0.21 14.65 -7.51
CA PHE A 97 -1.22 14.14 -6.57
C PHE A 97 -1.91 15.30 -5.83
N TYR A 98 -1.15 16.25 -5.31
CA TYR A 98 -1.66 17.43 -4.60
C TYR A 98 -2.61 18.28 -5.46
N LYS A 99 -2.29 18.41 -6.76
CA LYS A 99 -3.14 19.16 -7.70
C LYS A 99 -4.55 18.57 -7.81
N TYR A 100 -4.66 17.24 -7.85
CA TYR A 100 -5.91 16.53 -8.16
C TYR A 100 -6.60 15.89 -6.95
N THR A 101 -5.96 15.86 -5.78
CA THR A 101 -6.60 15.36 -4.55
C THR A 101 -7.70 16.31 -4.07
N ARG A 102 -8.75 15.72 -3.49
CA ARG A 102 -9.80 16.46 -2.79
C ARG A 102 -9.42 16.79 -1.34
N ASP A 103 -8.72 15.88 -0.68
CA ASP A 103 -8.26 16.06 0.69
C ASP A 103 -6.87 16.70 0.72
N ARG A 104 -6.84 18.03 0.53
CA ARG A 104 -5.58 18.79 0.61
C ARG A 104 -5.11 18.96 2.05
N THR A 105 -6.01 18.91 3.03
CA THR A 105 -5.67 19.09 4.44
C THR A 105 -4.77 17.97 4.92
N GLN A 106 -5.11 16.71 4.63
CA GLN A 106 -4.26 15.57 4.97
C GLN A 106 -2.88 15.68 4.31
N VAL A 107 -2.85 15.96 3.00
CA VAL A 107 -1.60 16.05 2.24
C VAL A 107 -0.70 17.18 2.76
N THR A 108 -1.25 18.38 2.94
CA THR A 108 -0.50 19.53 3.47
C THR A 108 0.01 19.25 4.87
N ARG A 109 -0.80 18.64 5.75
CA ARG A 109 -0.34 18.27 7.10
C ARG A 109 0.87 17.32 7.05
N MET A 110 0.80 16.27 6.23
CA MET A 110 1.92 15.34 6.07
C MET A 110 3.18 16.02 5.54
N LEU A 111 3.04 16.88 4.51
CA LEU A 111 4.17 17.62 3.92
C LEU A 111 4.77 18.64 4.90
N SER A 112 3.96 19.37 5.65
CA SER A 112 4.44 20.32 6.67
C SER A 112 5.18 19.63 7.79
N THR A 113 4.69 18.49 8.28
CA THR A 113 5.40 17.67 9.28
C THR A 113 6.73 17.16 8.73
N ALA A 114 6.74 16.64 7.49
CA ALA A 114 7.99 16.22 6.85
C ALA A 114 8.98 17.36 6.68
N MET A 115 8.52 18.54 6.23
CA MET A 115 9.35 19.73 6.07
C MET A 115 10.03 20.12 7.38
N LEU A 116 9.28 20.15 8.49
CA LEU A 116 9.85 20.42 9.81
C LEU A 116 10.97 19.42 10.17
N VAL A 117 10.71 18.12 10.01
CA VAL A 117 11.70 17.08 10.29
C VAL A 117 12.93 17.23 9.40
N ILE A 118 12.75 17.48 8.09
CA ILE A 118 13.85 17.65 7.14
C ILE A 118 14.69 18.88 7.49
N LEU A 119 14.07 20.00 7.89
CA LEU A 119 14.80 21.20 8.32
C LEU A 119 15.61 20.93 9.59
N LEU A 120 15.07 20.19 10.56
CA LEU A 120 15.80 19.79 11.76
C LEU A 120 17.00 18.89 11.42
N LEU A 121 16.82 17.94 10.50
CA LEU A 121 17.89 17.07 10.02
C LEU A 121 18.96 17.88 9.26
N LEU A 122 18.55 18.79 8.38
CA LEU A 122 19.46 19.66 7.64
C LEU A 122 20.27 20.56 8.58
N HIS A 123 19.65 21.11 9.62
CA HIS A 123 20.35 21.85 10.66
C HIS A 123 21.45 21.00 11.30
N GLN A 124 21.17 19.72 11.64
CA GLN A 124 22.22 18.83 12.17
C GLN A 124 23.36 18.63 11.17
N VAL A 125 23.05 18.39 9.89
CA VAL A 125 24.06 18.19 8.82
C VAL A 125 25.00 19.39 8.67
N VAL A 126 24.48 20.61 8.81
CA VAL A 126 25.27 21.84 8.64
C VAL A 126 26.06 22.20 9.90
N THR A 127 25.57 21.85 11.09
CA THR A 127 26.15 22.31 12.37
C THR A 127 27.10 21.31 13.02
N ARG A 128 27.09 20.04 12.60
CA ARG A 128 27.86 18.97 13.25
C ARG A 128 28.82 18.26 12.28
N PRO A 129 29.85 17.57 12.80
CA PRO A 129 30.74 16.75 11.99
C PRO A 129 30.00 15.64 11.20
N SER A 130 30.58 15.23 10.07
CA SER A 130 29.97 14.25 9.15
C SER A 130 29.69 12.88 9.80
N GLY A 131 30.58 12.38 10.66
CA GLY A 131 30.40 11.06 11.31
C GLY A 131 29.20 10.99 12.25
N GLU A 132 28.99 12.01 13.09
CA GLU A 132 27.81 12.06 13.98
C GLU A 132 26.52 12.22 13.18
N THR A 133 26.56 13.05 12.14
CA THR A 133 25.39 13.33 11.30
C THR A 133 24.99 12.13 10.43
N GLN A 134 25.93 11.29 9.99
CA GLN A 134 25.62 10.03 9.30
C GLN A 134 24.66 9.15 10.12
N LEU A 135 24.91 8.97 11.42
CA LEU A 135 24.04 8.18 12.30
C LEU A 135 22.70 8.87 12.55
N LEU A 136 22.71 10.18 12.80
CA LEU A 136 21.49 10.97 13.05
C LEU A 136 20.55 11.02 11.83
N ILE A 137 21.09 10.97 10.62
CA ILE A 137 20.30 10.88 9.39
C ILE A 137 19.91 9.42 9.09
N GLY A 138 20.86 8.50 9.18
CA GLY A 138 20.69 7.12 8.75
C GLY A 138 19.72 6.33 9.61
N ILE A 139 19.67 6.53 10.93
CA ILE A 139 18.74 5.79 11.80
C ILE A 139 17.27 6.12 11.47
N PRO A 140 16.83 7.40 11.42
CA PRO A 140 15.49 7.74 10.96
C PRO A 140 15.18 7.23 9.54
N ALA A 141 16.14 7.30 8.62
CA ALA A 141 15.99 6.79 7.25
C ALA A 141 15.69 5.29 7.23
N ASN A 142 16.36 4.53 8.10
CA ASN A 142 16.18 3.09 8.25
C ASN A 142 14.83 2.74 8.86
N ILE A 143 14.42 3.47 9.89
CA ILE A 143 13.10 3.31 10.50
C ILE A 143 12.01 3.54 9.45
N LEU A 144 12.11 4.62 8.66
CA LEU A 144 11.17 4.92 7.58
C LEU A 144 11.13 3.81 6.51
N SER A 145 12.29 3.28 6.13
CA SER A 145 12.42 2.17 5.18
C SER A 145 11.76 0.89 5.71
N VAL A 146 11.92 0.59 7.00
CA VAL A 146 11.26 -0.57 7.63
C VAL A 146 9.74 -0.41 7.61
N PHE A 147 9.20 0.75 7.98
CA PHE A 147 7.76 1.00 7.97
C PHE A 147 7.15 0.85 6.57
N THR A 148 7.82 1.37 5.55
CA THR A 148 7.34 1.27 4.16
C THR A 148 7.40 -0.17 3.64
N ALA A 149 8.43 -0.94 4.00
CA ALA A 149 8.56 -2.35 3.62
C ALA A 149 7.64 -3.29 4.43
N ALA A 150 7.24 -2.91 5.64
CA ALA A 150 6.45 -3.72 6.57
C ALA A 150 4.93 -3.68 6.32
N SER A 151 4.43 -2.82 5.42
CA SER A 151 2.98 -2.71 5.14
C SER A 151 2.26 -4.05 4.92
N PRO A 152 2.88 -5.06 4.26
CA PRO A 152 2.24 -6.37 4.06
C PRO A 152 2.19 -7.26 5.32
N LEU A 153 3.02 -7.00 6.35
CA LEU A 153 2.94 -7.71 7.63
C LEU A 153 1.61 -7.44 8.34
N LEU A 154 1.08 -6.22 8.20
CA LEU A 154 -0.23 -5.85 8.75
C LEU A 154 -1.35 -6.71 8.15
N GLN A 155 -1.19 -7.17 6.91
CA GLN A 155 -2.15 -8.01 6.20
C GLN A 155 -1.88 -9.52 6.36
N LEU A 156 -0.78 -9.92 6.99
CA LEU A 156 -0.32 -11.31 7.02
C LEU A 156 -1.34 -12.26 7.67
N LYS A 157 -1.94 -11.85 8.80
CA LYS A 157 -2.98 -12.62 9.49
C LYS A 157 -4.18 -12.86 8.57
N GLY A 158 -4.60 -11.82 7.85
CA GLY A 158 -5.69 -11.89 6.86
C GLY A 158 -5.36 -12.87 5.73
N ILE A 159 -4.16 -12.75 5.14
CA ILE A 159 -3.71 -13.60 4.03
C ILE A 159 -3.63 -15.07 4.46
N LEU A 160 -3.04 -15.36 5.63
CA LEU A 160 -2.88 -16.73 6.11
C LEU A 160 -4.20 -17.40 6.44
N ARG A 161 -5.17 -16.64 6.96
CA ARG A 161 -6.53 -17.10 7.25
C ARG A 161 -7.34 -17.31 5.97
N ARG A 162 -7.29 -16.33 5.05
CA ARG A 162 -8.09 -16.34 3.80
C ARG A 162 -7.48 -17.21 2.71
N LYS A 163 -6.20 -17.58 2.82
CA LYS A 163 -5.42 -18.30 1.80
C LYS A 163 -5.44 -17.60 0.44
N ASP A 164 -5.44 -16.26 0.45
CA ASP A 164 -5.46 -15.40 -0.74
C ASP A 164 -4.49 -14.22 -0.54
N ALA A 165 -3.45 -14.15 -1.38
CA ALA A 165 -2.45 -13.08 -1.39
C ALA A 165 -2.63 -12.10 -2.57
N SER A 166 -3.80 -12.07 -3.23
CA SER A 166 -4.06 -11.18 -4.38
C SER A 166 -3.99 -9.69 -4.08
N GLY A 167 -4.04 -9.29 -2.80
CA GLY A 167 -3.82 -7.92 -2.36
C GLY A 167 -2.35 -7.48 -2.38
N ILE A 168 -1.40 -8.42 -2.41
CA ILE A 168 0.03 -8.09 -2.47
C ILE A 168 0.43 -7.74 -3.91
N PRO A 169 1.03 -6.56 -4.14
CA PRO A 169 1.54 -6.19 -5.46
C PRO A 169 2.80 -7.01 -5.79
N PHE A 170 2.62 -8.17 -6.44
CA PHE A 170 3.70 -9.11 -6.79
C PHE A 170 4.95 -8.44 -7.40
N GLY A 171 4.75 -7.50 -8.32
CA GLY A 171 5.86 -6.75 -8.94
C GLY A 171 6.70 -5.97 -7.93
N MET A 172 6.09 -5.33 -6.93
CA MET A 172 6.81 -4.62 -5.86
C MET A 172 7.56 -5.60 -4.96
N SER A 173 6.97 -6.76 -4.67
CA SER A 173 7.62 -7.80 -3.86
C SER A 173 8.88 -8.34 -4.53
N VAL A 174 8.84 -8.61 -5.84
CA VAL A 174 10.02 -9.00 -6.62
C VAL A 174 11.05 -7.88 -6.65
N MET A 175 10.63 -6.62 -6.82
CA MET A 175 11.55 -5.48 -6.77
C MET A 175 12.22 -5.30 -5.41
N ASN A 176 11.54 -5.62 -4.30
CA ASN A 176 12.15 -5.61 -2.98
C ASN A 176 13.21 -6.71 -2.82
N VAL A 177 12.99 -7.90 -3.41
CA VAL A 177 14.02 -8.96 -3.43
C VAL A 177 15.22 -8.54 -4.26
N VAL A 178 15.00 -8.09 -5.50
CA VAL A 178 16.07 -7.70 -6.43
C VAL A 178 16.82 -6.49 -5.89
N GLY A 179 16.11 -5.40 -5.60
CA GLY A 179 16.66 -4.16 -5.06
C GLY A 179 17.32 -4.38 -3.70
N GLY A 180 16.64 -5.09 -2.78
CA GLY A 180 17.19 -5.43 -1.46
C GLY A 180 18.48 -6.24 -1.57
N SER A 181 18.58 -7.20 -2.50
CA SER A 181 19.81 -7.97 -2.71
C SER A 181 20.96 -7.10 -3.23
N ILE A 182 20.69 -6.24 -4.21
CA ILE A 182 21.70 -5.35 -4.82
C ILE A 182 22.22 -4.36 -3.79
N TRP A 183 21.32 -3.68 -3.07
CA TRP A 183 21.68 -2.67 -2.09
C TRP A 183 22.26 -3.25 -0.80
N PHE A 184 21.83 -4.46 -0.40
CA PHE A 184 22.50 -5.21 0.67
C PHE A 184 23.95 -5.53 0.29
N SER A 185 24.17 -6.05 -0.92
CA SER A 185 25.51 -6.36 -1.42
C SER A 185 26.37 -5.10 -1.50
N TYR A 186 25.80 -3.98 -1.95
CA TYR A 186 26.48 -2.69 -1.97
C TYR A 186 26.88 -2.22 -0.56
N GLY A 187 25.96 -2.32 0.42
CA GLY A 187 26.25 -2.00 1.81
C GLY A 187 27.36 -2.87 2.40
N VAL A 188 27.36 -4.18 2.11
CA VAL A 188 28.41 -5.11 2.54
C VAL A 188 29.77 -4.73 1.95
N LEU A 189 29.83 -4.35 0.67
CA LEU A 189 31.08 -3.90 0.05
C LEU A 189 31.65 -2.64 0.69
N LEU A 190 30.79 -1.76 1.20
CA LEU A 190 31.18 -0.55 1.90
C LEU A 190 31.45 -0.76 3.39
N GLY A 191 31.03 -1.90 3.96
CA GLY A 191 31.02 -2.11 5.41
C GLY A 191 30.06 -1.17 6.14
N ASP A 192 29.00 -0.71 5.46
CA ASP A 192 28.10 0.34 5.95
C ASP A 192 26.79 -0.26 6.53
N PRO A 193 26.63 -0.34 7.86
CA PRO A 193 25.45 -0.92 8.48
C PRO A 193 24.16 -0.14 8.18
N LEU A 194 24.26 1.16 7.90
CA LEU A 194 23.10 2.00 7.62
C LEU A 194 22.53 1.73 6.23
N ILE A 195 23.30 1.14 5.32
CA ILE A 195 22.82 0.61 4.04
C ILE A 195 22.46 -0.88 4.18
N ILE A 196 23.21 -1.67 4.94
CA ILE A 196 22.98 -3.11 5.09
C ILE A 196 21.63 -3.42 5.74
N CYS A 197 21.36 -2.85 6.92
CA CYS A 197 20.19 -3.17 7.74
C CYS A 197 18.84 -3.00 7.03
N PRO A 198 18.50 -1.84 6.41
CA PRO A 198 17.20 -1.64 5.77
C PRO A 198 17.02 -2.55 4.56
N ASN A 199 18.10 -2.83 3.82
CA ASN A 199 18.04 -3.62 2.60
C ASN A 199 17.99 -5.12 2.88
N LEU A 200 18.62 -5.58 3.96
CA LEU A 200 18.39 -6.92 4.49
C LEU A 200 16.93 -7.10 4.92
N PHE A 201 16.36 -6.09 5.60
CA PHE A 201 14.94 -6.11 5.96
C PHE A 201 14.04 -6.13 4.72
N ALA A 202 14.30 -5.28 3.73
CA ALA A 202 13.55 -5.24 2.48
C ALA A 202 13.65 -6.58 1.71
N LEU A 203 14.84 -7.18 1.66
CA LEU A 203 15.07 -8.48 1.04
C LEU A 203 14.25 -9.58 1.72
N THR A 204 14.36 -9.68 3.05
CA THR A 204 13.61 -10.69 3.83
C THR A 204 12.11 -10.52 3.68
N MET A 205 11.60 -9.28 3.77
CA MET A 205 10.19 -8.99 3.53
C MET A 205 9.77 -9.30 2.09
N GLY A 206 10.59 -8.99 1.10
CA GLY A 206 10.36 -9.32 -0.30
C GLY A 206 10.23 -10.83 -0.51
N ILE A 207 11.12 -11.64 0.08
CA ILE A 207 11.08 -13.10 0.01
C ILE A 207 9.79 -13.64 0.64
N ILE A 208 9.41 -13.13 1.81
CA ILE A 208 8.15 -13.50 2.47
C ILE A 208 6.96 -13.20 1.55
N GLN A 209 6.90 -12.00 0.98
CA GLN A 209 5.80 -11.59 0.11
C GLN A 209 5.72 -12.43 -1.18
N VAL A 210 6.85 -12.65 -1.86
CA VAL A 210 6.91 -13.50 -3.06
C VAL A 210 6.44 -14.92 -2.71
N SER A 211 6.91 -15.47 -1.59
CA SER A 211 6.51 -16.81 -1.12
C SER A 211 5.01 -16.91 -0.86
N LEU A 212 4.42 -15.89 -0.23
CA LEU A 212 2.97 -15.83 0.02
C LEU A 212 2.18 -15.76 -1.28
N VAL A 213 2.59 -14.93 -2.24
CA VAL A 213 1.91 -14.79 -3.53
C VAL A 213 1.97 -16.10 -4.33
N VAL A 214 3.12 -16.79 -4.31
CA VAL A 214 3.28 -18.09 -4.98
C VAL A 214 2.49 -19.20 -4.28
N ARG A 215 2.42 -19.19 -2.94
CA ARG A 215 1.74 -20.24 -2.15
C ARG A 215 0.22 -20.08 -2.08
N TYR A 216 -0.26 -18.84 -2.11
CA TYR A 216 -1.67 -18.46 -2.00
C TYR A 216 -2.09 -17.58 -3.21
N PRO A 217 -1.94 -18.07 -4.45
CA PRO A 217 -2.31 -17.31 -5.63
C PRO A 217 -3.83 -17.12 -5.63
N GLY A 218 -4.29 -15.88 -5.78
CA GLY A 218 -5.72 -15.58 -5.84
C GLY A 218 -6.40 -16.32 -7.00
N ALA A 219 -7.67 -16.68 -6.82
CA ALA A 219 -8.42 -17.44 -7.82
C ALA A 219 -8.45 -16.72 -9.20
N LYS A 220 -8.07 -17.44 -10.27
CA LYS A 220 -8.09 -16.92 -11.65
C LYS A 220 -9.53 -16.60 -12.08
N LYS A 221 -9.89 -15.32 -12.07
CA LYS A 221 -11.22 -14.75 -12.40
C LYS A 221 -11.72 -14.95 -13.84
N GLY A 222 -10.99 -15.65 -14.70
CA GLY A 222 -11.20 -15.63 -16.16
C GLY A 222 -12.22 -16.63 -16.73
N LYS A 223 -12.47 -17.78 -16.09
CA LYS A 223 -13.36 -18.82 -16.67
C LYS A 223 -14.79 -18.80 -16.12
N ASN A 224 -15.00 -18.42 -14.87
CA ASN A 224 -16.33 -18.50 -14.24
C ASN A 224 -17.27 -17.33 -14.61
N MET A 225 -16.74 -16.20 -15.11
CA MET A 225 -17.56 -15.03 -15.43
C MET A 225 -18.43 -15.24 -16.69
N ALA A 226 -17.99 -16.10 -17.62
CA ALA A 226 -18.75 -16.44 -18.82
C ALA A 226 -19.94 -17.38 -18.48
N GLU A 227 -19.71 -18.39 -17.63
CA GLU A 227 -20.78 -19.27 -17.13
C GLU A 227 -21.78 -18.53 -16.23
N LEU A 228 -21.31 -17.59 -15.38
CA LEU A 228 -22.16 -16.76 -14.54
C LEU A 228 -23.00 -15.74 -15.32
N LYS A 229 -22.53 -15.28 -16.50
CA LYS A 229 -23.32 -14.44 -17.40
C LYS A 229 -24.38 -15.23 -18.17
N ALA A 230 -24.07 -16.47 -18.56
CA ALA A 230 -25.00 -17.34 -19.26
C ALA A 230 -26.17 -17.80 -18.37
N LYS A 231 -25.95 -17.99 -17.06
CA LYS A 231 -27.00 -18.39 -16.10
C LYS A 231 -27.79 -17.24 -15.47
N SER A 232 -27.38 -15.98 -15.63
CA SER A 232 -27.99 -14.83 -14.95
C SER A 232 -28.83 -13.91 -15.85
N SER A 233 -29.05 -14.27 -17.11
CA SER A 233 -29.89 -13.50 -18.04
C SER A 233 -31.37 -13.93 -17.91
N PRO A 234 -32.28 -13.11 -17.34
CA PRO A 234 -33.71 -13.40 -17.36
C PRO A 234 -34.33 -13.00 -18.71
N PRO A 235 -35.46 -13.59 -19.13
CA PRO A 235 -36.16 -13.14 -20.32
C PRO A 235 -36.69 -11.70 -20.14
N PRO A 236 -36.84 -10.92 -21.22
CA PRO A 236 -37.22 -9.52 -21.12
C PRO A 236 -38.70 -9.39 -20.72
N THR A 237 -38.97 -9.00 -19.48
CA THR A 237 -40.32 -8.64 -19.03
C THR A 237 -40.53 -7.13 -19.06
N LYS A 238 -41.61 -6.71 -19.73
CA LYS A 238 -42.03 -5.30 -19.87
C LYS A 238 -42.30 -4.67 -18.51
N VAL A 239 -41.73 -3.49 -18.27
CA VAL A 239 -41.94 -2.68 -17.06
C VAL A 239 -43.21 -1.84 -17.21
N THR A 240 -44.20 -2.09 -16.36
CA THR A 240 -45.29 -1.12 -16.07
C THR A 240 -44.97 -0.46 -14.73
N LYS A 241 -44.97 0.87 -14.70
CA LYS A 241 -44.72 1.69 -13.51
C LYS A 241 -45.92 1.65 -12.56
N GLN A 242 -45.68 1.43 -11.26
CA GLN A 242 -46.62 1.81 -10.22
C GLN A 242 -45.88 2.40 -9.01
N LYS A 243 -46.56 3.32 -8.33
CA LYS A 243 -46.07 4.32 -7.37
C LYS A 243 -46.80 4.12 -6.05
N SER A 244 -46.11 4.14 -4.91
CA SER A 244 -46.62 4.42 -3.55
C SER A 244 -45.43 4.27 -2.59
N ASP A 245 -44.90 5.32 -1.98
CA ASP A 245 -45.40 6.00 -0.77
C ASP A 245 -45.79 4.99 0.31
N ASP A 246 -44.87 4.76 1.26
CA ASP A 246 -45.14 4.84 2.71
C ASP A 246 -43.85 4.55 3.51
N MET A 247 -43.53 5.48 4.42
CA MET A 247 -42.60 5.27 5.53
C MET A 247 -43.34 4.53 6.64
N MET A 248 -42.73 3.49 7.22
CA MET A 248 -43.18 2.97 8.52
C MET A 248 -42.02 2.67 9.47
N GLU A 249 -42.34 2.96 10.73
CA GLU A 249 -41.54 2.96 11.95
C GLU A 249 -40.97 1.60 12.33
N ALA A 250 -39.80 1.66 12.99
CA ALA A 250 -39.16 0.51 13.61
C ALA A 250 -39.80 0.20 14.98
N LYS A 251 -40.69 -0.80 15.00
CA LYS A 251 -41.02 -1.56 16.20
C LYS A 251 -41.22 -3.02 15.79
N ASP A 252 -40.23 -3.84 16.15
CA ASP A 252 -40.41 -5.16 16.77
C ASP A 252 -39.03 -5.83 16.92
N PHE A 253 -38.54 -5.82 18.16
CA PHE A 253 -37.23 -6.34 18.56
C PHE A 253 -37.29 -7.86 18.73
N VAL A 254 -36.40 -8.57 18.05
CA VAL A 254 -36.00 -9.94 18.43
C VAL A 254 -34.48 -9.97 18.51
N ILE A 255 -33.98 -10.06 19.74
CA ILE A 255 -32.54 -10.11 20.06
C ILE A 255 -32.03 -11.52 19.76
N SER A 256 -31.10 -11.62 18.80
CA SER A 256 -30.19 -12.76 18.72
C SER A 256 -28.75 -12.26 18.88
N ASN A 257 -28.29 -12.25 20.13
CA ASN A 257 -26.93 -11.89 20.50
C ASN A 257 -25.95 -12.95 19.98
N VAL A 258 -25.07 -12.57 19.05
CA VAL A 258 -23.89 -13.36 18.70
C VAL A 258 -22.65 -12.50 18.95
N GLN A 259 -22.00 -12.74 20.09
CA GLN A 259 -20.77 -12.07 20.51
C GLN A 259 -19.55 -12.93 20.14
N HIS A 260 -18.65 -12.37 19.30
CA HIS A 260 -17.18 -12.42 19.44
C HIS A 260 -16.52 -11.42 18.46
N GLY A 261 -15.87 -10.39 19.01
CA GLY A 261 -14.90 -9.49 18.35
C GLY A 261 -15.42 -8.13 17.87
N GLU A 262 -15.23 -7.09 18.69
CA GLU A 262 -15.29 -5.61 18.49
C GLU A 262 -16.44 -4.93 17.71
N ILE A 263 -17.31 -5.67 17.03
CA ILE A 263 -18.40 -5.09 16.22
C ILE A 263 -19.72 -5.76 16.60
N GLU A 264 -20.62 -4.94 17.14
CA GLU A 264 -22.02 -5.28 17.37
C GLU A 264 -22.81 -5.00 16.10
N VAL A 265 -23.58 -5.99 15.65
CA VAL A 265 -24.42 -5.88 14.44
C VAL A 265 -25.86 -6.11 14.84
N GLU A 266 -26.66 -5.05 14.69
CA GLU A 266 -28.09 -5.10 14.88
C GLU A 266 -28.79 -5.06 13.51
N VAL A 267 -29.71 -6.00 13.30
CA VAL A 267 -30.43 -6.13 12.02
C VAL A 267 -31.86 -5.63 12.22
N PHE A 268 -32.14 -4.43 11.71
CA PHE A 268 -33.48 -3.82 11.79
C PHE A 268 -34.49 -4.43 10.82
N VAL A 269 -34.02 -4.86 9.64
CA VAL A 269 -34.84 -5.51 8.63
C VAL A 269 -34.14 -6.79 8.20
N ALA A 270 -34.79 -7.93 8.45
CA ALA A 270 -34.25 -9.22 8.06
C ALA A 270 -34.14 -9.32 6.53
N GLY A 271 -32.98 -9.77 6.05
CA GLY A 271 -32.84 -10.22 4.67
C GLY A 271 -33.47 -11.61 4.48
N ASP A 272 -33.17 -12.24 3.37
CA ASP A 272 -33.72 -13.57 3.03
C ASP A 272 -33.21 -14.73 3.90
N GLY A 273 -32.25 -14.48 4.80
CA GLY A 273 -31.68 -15.50 5.70
C GLY A 273 -30.92 -16.64 5.01
N VAL A 274 -30.72 -16.55 3.68
CA VAL A 274 -30.14 -17.62 2.87
C VAL A 274 -28.93 -17.10 2.08
N ASN A 275 -29.05 -15.91 1.50
CA ASN A 275 -28.03 -15.32 0.64
C ASN A 275 -27.16 -14.34 1.43
N TYR A 276 -26.23 -14.89 2.20
CA TYR A 276 -25.16 -14.11 2.81
C TYR A 276 -24.05 -13.84 1.78
N PRO A 277 -23.52 -12.60 1.73
CA PRO A 277 -22.44 -12.27 0.82
C PRO A 277 -21.17 -13.01 1.24
N LYS A 278 -20.52 -13.66 0.28
CA LYS A 278 -19.29 -14.43 0.51
C LYS A 278 -18.06 -13.57 0.26
N LEU A 279 -16.99 -13.85 1.01
CA LEU A 279 -15.70 -13.18 0.82
C LEU A 279 -15.29 -13.17 -0.67
N GLY A 280 -14.85 -11.99 -1.12
CA GLY A 280 -14.44 -11.75 -2.50
C GLY A 280 -15.57 -11.45 -3.49
N GLN A 281 -16.83 -11.58 -3.09
CA GLN A 281 -17.97 -11.09 -3.88
C GLN A 281 -17.98 -9.56 -3.89
N THR A 282 -18.51 -9.01 -4.98
CA THR A 282 -18.77 -7.58 -5.03
C THR A 282 -20.14 -7.30 -4.43
N VAL A 283 -20.14 -6.56 -3.32
CA VAL A 283 -21.35 -6.11 -2.65
C VAL A 283 -21.66 -4.67 -3.06
N VAL A 284 -22.94 -4.35 -3.11
CA VAL A 284 -23.45 -3.01 -3.42
C VAL A 284 -24.39 -2.64 -2.27
N VAL A 285 -24.00 -1.66 -1.48
CA VAL A 285 -24.75 -1.28 -0.27
C VAL A 285 -24.90 0.22 -0.18
N HIS A 286 -26.02 0.65 0.41
CA HIS A 286 -26.12 1.98 0.99
C HIS A 286 -25.71 1.91 2.46
N TYR A 287 -24.84 2.82 2.87
CA TYR A 287 -24.45 3.05 4.26
C TYR A 287 -24.55 4.54 4.62
N THR A 288 -24.68 4.78 5.92
CA THR A 288 -24.50 6.07 6.58
C THR A 288 -23.68 5.83 7.84
N GLY A 289 -22.61 6.59 8.03
CA GLY A 289 -21.70 6.47 9.17
C GLY A 289 -21.84 7.65 10.13
N TYR A 290 -21.88 7.34 11.43
CA TYR A 290 -21.98 8.29 12.53
C TYR A 290 -20.84 8.07 13.53
N LEU A 291 -20.39 9.15 14.17
CA LEU A 291 -19.50 9.10 15.34
C LEU A 291 -20.33 8.84 16.61
N GLN A 292 -19.65 8.52 17.73
CA GLN A 292 -20.32 8.26 19.02
C GLN A 292 -21.11 9.45 19.56
N ASP A 293 -20.75 10.67 19.16
CA ASP A 293 -21.47 11.91 19.50
C ASP A 293 -22.70 12.15 18.59
N GLY A 294 -23.04 11.20 17.72
CA GLY A 294 -24.16 11.29 16.78
C GLY A 294 -23.84 12.11 15.52
N LYS A 295 -22.63 12.65 15.37
CA LYS A 295 -22.26 13.42 14.18
C LYS A 295 -22.05 12.50 12.98
N LYS A 296 -22.83 12.72 11.92
CA LYS A 296 -22.66 12.02 10.64
C LYS A 296 -21.31 12.39 10.00
N PHE A 297 -20.47 11.40 9.71
CA PHE A 297 -19.17 11.62 9.06
C PHE A 297 -19.18 11.27 7.56
N ASP A 298 -20.03 10.34 7.13
CA ASP A 298 -20.15 9.95 5.72
C ASP A 298 -21.51 9.29 5.41
N SER A 299 -21.96 9.36 4.17
CA SER A 299 -23.22 8.78 3.70
C SER A 299 -23.21 8.54 2.20
N SER A 300 -23.46 7.30 1.79
CA SER A 300 -23.71 6.95 0.39
C SER A 300 -25.05 7.47 -0.13
N ARG A 301 -26.03 7.64 0.77
CA ARG A 301 -27.38 8.13 0.43
C ARG A 301 -27.36 9.60 0.06
N ASP A 302 -26.53 10.39 0.73
CA ASP A 302 -26.34 11.83 0.42
C ASP A 302 -25.79 12.03 -1.01
N ARG A 303 -25.10 11.02 -1.55
CA ARG A 303 -24.53 11.02 -2.90
C ARG A 303 -25.43 10.37 -3.94
N ASN A 304 -26.58 9.82 -3.55
CA ASN A 304 -27.47 9.01 -4.41
C ASN A 304 -26.72 7.92 -5.21
N LYS A 305 -25.63 7.38 -4.64
CA LYS A 305 -24.79 6.39 -5.31
C LYS A 305 -24.35 5.34 -4.30
N PRO A 306 -24.77 4.07 -4.46
CA PRO A 306 -24.39 3.01 -3.52
C PRO A 306 -22.89 2.75 -3.58
N LEU A 307 -22.34 2.32 -2.46
CA LEU A 307 -20.95 1.90 -2.36
C LEU A 307 -20.82 0.49 -2.94
N LYS A 308 -19.91 0.33 -3.89
CA LYS A 308 -19.58 -0.96 -4.50
C LYS A 308 -18.16 -1.32 -4.14
N PHE A 309 -17.98 -2.41 -3.41
CA PHE A 309 -16.67 -2.88 -2.97
C PHE A 309 -16.60 -4.41 -2.99
N LYS A 310 -15.37 -4.94 -2.93
CA LYS A 310 -15.14 -6.38 -2.84
C LYS A 310 -15.09 -6.77 -1.35
N LEU A 311 -16.00 -7.61 -0.91
CA LEU A 311 -16.12 -8.01 0.50
C LEU A 311 -14.83 -8.68 0.97
N GLY A 312 -14.26 -8.18 2.07
CA GLY A 312 -13.03 -8.70 2.68
C GLY A 312 -11.74 -8.32 1.94
N ALA A 313 -11.79 -7.32 1.06
CA ALA A 313 -10.62 -6.74 0.41
C ALA A 313 -10.06 -5.52 1.15
N GLU A 314 -10.62 -5.17 2.32
CA GLU A 314 -10.17 -4.05 3.18
C GLU A 314 -10.16 -2.70 2.41
N GLN A 315 -11.10 -2.58 1.47
CA GLN A 315 -11.31 -1.38 0.64
C GLN A 315 -12.24 -0.36 1.31
N VAL A 316 -12.75 -0.70 2.50
CA VAL A 316 -13.76 0.06 3.23
C VAL A 316 -13.30 0.32 4.66
N ILE A 317 -14.04 1.19 5.35
CA ILE A 317 -13.79 1.53 6.76
C ILE A 317 -13.75 0.23 7.58
N PRO A 318 -12.76 0.07 8.48
CA PRO A 318 -12.67 -1.09 9.35
C PRO A 318 -14.01 -1.44 9.99
N GLY A 319 -14.36 -2.72 9.95
CA GLY A 319 -15.61 -3.25 10.46
C GLY A 319 -16.82 -3.21 9.53
N LEU A 320 -16.82 -2.39 8.48
CA LEU A 320 -17.92 -2.42 7.48
C LEU A 320 -17.94 -3.75 6.71
N ASP A 321 -16.76 -4.28 6.36
CA ASP A 321 -16.61 -5.60 5.75
C ASP A 321 -17.23 -6.69 6.65
N GLU A 322 -16.95 -6.66 7.95
CA GLU A 322 -17.41 -7.64 8.93
C GLU A 322 -18.91 -7.54 9.20
N GLY A 323 -19.45 -6.32 9.22
CA GLY A 323 -20.90 -6.09 9.36
C GLY A 323 -21.68 -6.59 8.16
N VAL A 324 -21.19 -6.30 6.94
CA VAL A 324 -21.85 -6.71 5.69
C VAL A 324 -21.81 -8.23 5.49
N GLU A 325 -20.78 -8.92 5.95
CA GLU A 325 -20.71 -10.39 5.93
C GLU A 325 -21.82 -11.06 6.75
N ARG A 326 -22.34 -10.38 7.79
CA ARG A 326 -23.34 -10.92 8.72
C ARG A 326 -24.80 -10.63 8.35
N VAL A 327 -25.05 -9.87 7.27
CA VAL A 327 -26.40 -9.55 6.82
C VAL A 327 -26.71 -10.22 5.48
N SER A 328 -27.90 -10.82 5.40
CA SER A 328 -28.38 -11.48 4.19
C SER A 328 -29.00 -10.47 3.22
N ARG A 329 -29.09 -10.86 1.94
CA ARG A 329 -29.64 -10.00 0.88
C ARG A 329 -31.10 -9.63 1.21
N VAL A 330 -31.40 -8.34 1.20
CA VAL A 330 -32.78 -7.85 1.19
C VAL A 330 -33.30 -7.99 -0.24
N GLY A 331 -34.51 -8.53 -0.42
CA GLY A 331 -35.18 -8.65 -1.72
C GLY A 331 -35.26 -7.31 -2.45
N PRO A 332 -35.59 -7.28 -3.76
CA PRO A 332 -35.65 -6.03 -4.51
C PRO A 332 -36.66 -5.08 -3.85
N THR A 333 -36.13 -4.07 -3.15
CA THR A 333 -36.83 -2.83 -2.77
C THR A 333 -36.82 -1.88 -3.95
#